data_AF-T1F2E8-F1
#
_entry.id   AF-T1F2E8-F1
#
_cell.length_a   1.000
_cell.length_b   1.000
_cell.length_c   1.000
_cell.angle_alpha   90.00
_cell.angle_beta   90.00
_cell.angle_gamma   90.00
#
_symmetry.space_group_name_H-M   'P 1'
#
loop_
_entity.id
_entity.type
_entity.pdbx_description
1 polymer ?
#
loop_
_entity_poly.entity_id
_entity_poly.type
_entity_poly.pdbx_seq_one_letter_code
_entity_poly.pdbx_strand_id
1 'polypeptide(L)'
;MKFHEWGVGVDPDESCWVESVKFNISFLVIVRVFFEIGPPAYEEIGCADFVPNNLDQGSQFSVPYFENFEQVFSKAASWMKHQRNINITNMQSIDYKMKNDFDASELDTQRSFFVESGRYTTKYLRILRICFTRSFKQHQSQQPAKQQHRDKPPTLQHQHTFPQRQHQMLQRQNSLQSLSGLQPPTYNHSIEAPNNPAPITECRYVTFEPMMLSSGGIIGIPLFERLSETMKRAMLWLNRTNSDVKLISAETVPVRMFSGNQYGNHEVTYTWNRGEQKEFWLLVIRLYLTGTIDVAPPDVIMPPFLNKKHHRHHGSVGSGSDEHDECCCVM
;
A
#
# COMPACT_ATOMS: atom_id res chain seq x y z
N MET A 1 7.65 -7.50 5.26
CA MET A 1 8.24 -8.85 5.27
C MET A 1 8.28 -9.29 6.72
N LYS A 2 7.59 -10.38 7.07
CA LYS A 2 7.55 -10.91 8.44
C LYS A 2 8.58 -12.04 8.55
N PHE A 3 9.33 -12.09 9.64
CA PHE A 3 10.31 -13.14 9.92
C PHE A 3 9.81 -13.91 11.14
N HIS A 4 9.49 -15.20 10.98
CA HIS A 4 9.08 -16.05 12.10
C HIS A 4 10.29 -16.66 12.82
N GLU A 5 11.33 -17.04 12.08
CA GLU A 5 12.61 -17.49 12.60
C GLU A 5 13.74 -17.02 11.68
N TRP A 6 14.85 -16.58 12.25
CA TRP A 6 16.05 -16.26 11.45
C TRP A 6 16.63 -17.57 10.91
N GLY A 7 16.63 -17.77 9.59
CA GLY A 7 17.34 -18.88 8.93
C GLY A 7 16.47 -19.94 8.21
N VAL A 8 15.15 -19.86 8.29
CA VAL A 8 14.27 -20.65 7.41
C VAL A 8 14.13 -19.90 6.08
N GLY A 9 14.45 -20.57 4.97
CA GLY A 9 14.37 -19.96 3.64
C GLY A 9 12.95 -19.48 3.35
N VAL A 10 12.79 -18.18 3.12
CA VAL A 10 11.54 -17.62 2.60
C VAL A 10 11.56 -17.83 1.09
N ASP A 11 10.60 -18.58 0.56
CA ASP A 11 10.38 -18.63 -0.89
C ASP A 11 9.62 -17.37 -1.30
N PRO A 12 10.26 -16.42 -2.02
CA PRO A 12 9.59 -15.19 -2.44
C PRO A 12 8.48 -15.41 -3.48
N ASP A 13 8.38 -16.60 -4.08
CA ASP A 13 7.35 -16.94 -5.08
C ASP A 13 6.07 -17.55 -4.47
N GLU A 14 6.06 -17.86 -3.17
CA GLU A 14 4.85 -18.32 -2.48
C GLU A 14 3.81 -17.19 -2.41
N SER A 15 2.59 -17.50 -2.87
CA SER A 15 1.45 -16.57 -2.87
C SER A 15 0.59 -16.67 -1.62
N CYS A 16 0.84 -17.65 -0.75
CA CYS A 16 0.09 -17.84 0.49
C CYS A 16 1.02 -18.28 1.62
N TRP A 17 0.69 -17.89 2.85
CA TRP A 17 1.39 -18.38 4.03
C TRP A 17 0.43 -18.51 5.22
N VAL A 18 0.85 -19.29 6.21
CA VAL A 18 0.12 -19.50 7.46
C VAL A 18 0.90 -18.89 8.61
N GLU A 19 0.21 -18.12 9.44
CA GLU A 19 0.80 -17.46 10.60
C GLU A 19 0.23 -18.06 11.90
N SER A 20 1.12 -18.41 12.84
CA SER A 20 0.76 -18.90 14.17
C SER A 20 1.06 -17.81 15.20
N VAL A 21 0.01 -17.23 15.79
CA VAL A 21 0.10 -16.02 16.63
C VAL A 21 0.46 -16.31 18.10
N LYS A 22 1.32 -17.29 18.39
CA LYS A 22 1.64 -17.67 19.79
C LYS A 22 2.50 -16.64 20.54
N PHE A 23 3.13 -15.70 19.82
CA PHE A 23 4.07 -14.73 20.39
C PHE A 23 3.70 -13.30 20.00
N ASN A 24 4.26 -12.33 20.72
CA ASN A 24 4.14 -10.93 20.32
C ASN A 24 4.91 -10.72 19.01
N ILE A 25 4.27 -10.08 18.04
CA ILE A 25 4.85 -9.83 16.72
C ILE A 25 5.12 -8.33 16.59
N SER A 26 6.34 -7.98 16.27
CA SER A 26 6.75 -6.59 16.04
C SER A 26 6.72 -6.26 14.56
N PHE A 27 6.14 -5.13 14.22
CA PHE A 27 6.00 -4.64 12.85
C PHE A 27 6.79 -3.36 12.69
N LEU A 28 7.53 -3.28 11.58
CA LEU A 28 8.27 -2.10 11.16
C LEU A 28 7.85 -1.72 9.74
N VAL A 29 7.37 -0.50 9.59
CA VAL A 29 7.15 0.14 8.28
C VAL A 29 8.48 0.78 7.87
N ILE A 30 9.04 0.31 6.77
CA ILE A 30 10.29 0.83 6.21
C ILE A 30 10.02 1.60 4.92
N VAL A 31 10.72 2.72 4.75
CA VAL A 31 10.77 3.41 3.46
C VAL A 31 11.89 2.78 2.63
N ARG A 32 11.54 2.22 1.48
CA ARG A 32 12.51 1.74 0.51
C ARG A 32 12.66 2.78 -0.59
N VAL A 33 13.89 3.27 -0.77
CA VAL A 33 14.22 4.26 -1.80
C VAL A 33 14.97 3.55 -2.93
N PHE A 34 14.39 3.60 -4.12
CA PHE A 34 15.07 3.25 -5.37
C PHE A 34 15.49 4.56 -6.04
N PHE A 35 16.71 4.61 -6.55
CA PHE A 35 17.24 5.82 -7.19
C PHE A 35 18.07 5.46 -8.42
N GLU A 36 18.08 6.39 -9.37
CA GLU A 36 18.97 6.37 -10.52
C GLU A 36 20.16 7.30 -10.26
N ILE A 37 21.35 6.91 -10.70
CA ILE A 37 22.55 7.74 -10.58
C ILE A 37 22.50 8.82 -11.66
N GLY A 38 22.45 10.09 -11.26
CA GLY A 38 22.46 11.23 -12.17
C GLY A 38 22.60 12.56 -11.43
N PRO A 39 22.55 13.69 -12.16
CA PRO A 39 22.45 15.01 -11.55
C PRO A 39 21.24 15.09 -10.59
N PRO A 40 21.32 15.88 -9.50
CA PRO A 40 20.19 16.04 -8.58
C PRO A 40 18.92 16.48 -9.33
N ALA A 41 17.81 15.77 -9.11
CA ALA A 41 16.53 16.09 -9.75
C ALA A 41 15.88 17.38 -9.21
N TYR A 42 16.33 17.85 -8.03
CA TYR A 42 15.76 19.01 -7.34
C TYR A 42 14.23 18.88 -7.18
N GLU A 43 13.81 17.78 -6.56
CA GLU A 43 12.42 17.48 -6.26
C GLU A 43 12.20 17.26 -4.76
N GLU A 44 11.01 17.66 -4.30
CA GLU A 44 10.45 17.31 -3.00
C GLU A 44 9.73 15.98 -3.12
N ILE A 45 9.96 15.05 -2.19
CA ILE A 45 9.22 13.80 -2.07
C ILE A 45 8.12 14.00 -1.03
N GLY A 46 6.87 13.72 -1.41
CA GLY A 46 5.70 13.81 -0.53
C GLY A 46 4.90 12.51 -0.50
N CYS A 47 4.01 12.41 0.48
CA CYS A 47 3.00 11.37 0.52
C CYS A 47 1.62 11.93 0.91
N ALA A 48 0.56 11.31 0.41
CA ALA A 48 -0.82 11.59 0.75
C ALA A 48 -1.51 10.28 1.16
N ASP A 49 -2.15 10.30 2.33
CA ASP A 49 -2.84 9.14 2.90
C ASP A 49 -4.35 9.30 2.79
N PHE A 50 -5.01 8.23 2.37
CA PHE A 50 -6.45 8.14 2.23
C PHE A 50 -6.97 7.06 3.16
N VAL A 51 -7.52 7.50 4.30
CA VAL A 51 -8.07 6.65 5.33
C VAL A 51 -9.55 6.35 5.01
N PRO A 52 -10.03 5.09 5.13
CA PRO A 52 -11.44 4.77 5.02
C PRO A 52 -12.27 5.53 6.06
N ASN A 53 -13.41 6.09 5.65
CA ASN A 53 -14.35 6.67 6.59
C ASN A 53 -15.06 5.55 7.36
N ASN A 54 -15.33 5.79 8.64
CA ASN A 54 -16.20 4.94 9.44
C ASN A 54 -17.67 5.24 9.05
N LEU A 55 -18.35 4.27 8.45
CA LEU A 55 -19.74 4.38 8.00
C LEU A 55 -20.72 3.96 9.11
N ASP A 56 -20.30 3.03 9.97
CA ASP A 56 -21.01 2.61 11.17
C ASP A 56 -19.99 2.24 12.25
N GLN A 57 -20.04 2.91 13.41
CA GLN A 57 -19.14 2.59 14.52
C GLN A 57 -19.36 1.17 15.06
N GLY A 58 -20.45 0.52 14.71
CA GLY A 58 -20.84 -0.75 15.30
C GLY A 58 -21.31 -0.55 16.73
N SER A 59 -21.28 -1.63 17.51
CA SER A 59 -21.77 -1.64 18.88
C SER A 59 -21.02 -2.70 19.68
N GLN A 60 -21.47 -2.97 20.91
CA GLN A 60 -20.99 -4.11 21.68
C GLN A 60 -21.22 -5.46 20.96
N PHE A 61 -22.19 -5.53 20.04
CA PHE A 61 -22.60 -6.75 19.35
C PHE A 61 -22.39 -6.72 17.83
N SER A 62 -21.91 -5.60 17.29
CA SER A 62 -21.64 -5.45 15.85
C SER A 62 -20.26 -4.86 15.63
N VAL A 63 -19.56 -5.41 14.63
CA VAL A 63 -18.28 -4.85 14.19
C VAL A 63 -18.51 -3.52 13.47
N PRO A 64 -17.56 -2.57 13.56
CA PRO A 64 -17.65 -1.35 12.78
C PRO A 64 -17.61 -1.65 11.28
N TYR A 65 -18.27 -0.79 10.51
CA TYR A 65 -18.32 -0.85 9.05
C TYR A 65 -17.62 0.37 8.47
N PHE A 66 -16.66 0.12 7.59
CA PHE A 66 -15.85 1.15 6.94
C PHE A 66 -16.10 1.16 5.44
N GLU A 67 -15.75 2.28 4.81
CA GLU A 67 -15.66 2.36 3.35
C GLU A 67 -14.80 1.23 2.79
N ASN A 68 -15.24 0.62 1.69
CA ASN A 68 -14.44 -0.36 0.98
C ASN A 68 -13.25 0.31 0.26
N PHE A 69 -12.34 -0.49 -0.29
CA PHE A 69 -11.12 0.01 -0.91
C PHE A 69 -11.41 0.82 -2.18
N GLU A 70 -12.41 0.42 -2.98
CA GLU A 70 -12.88 1.17 -4.14
C GLU A 70 -13.30 2.62 -3.78
N GLN A 71 -14.05 2.79 -2.69
CA GLN A 71 -14.45 4.10 -2.18
C GLN A 71 -13.24 4.93 -1.73
N VAL A 72 -12.28 4.31 -1.02
CA VAL A 72 -11.02 4.95 -0.63
C VAL A 72 -10.22 5.40 -1.85
N PHE A 73 -10.09 4.53 -2.84
CA PHE A 73 -9.42 4.82 -4.09
C PHE A 73 -10.11 5.95 -4.86
N SER A 74 -11.44 5.99 -4.87
CA SER A 74 -12.21 7.08 -5.51
C SER A 74 -11.90 8.44 -4.88
N LYS A 75 -11.74 8.52 -3.55
CA LYS A 75 -11.28 9.75 -2.87
C LYS A 75 -9.88 10.14 -3.33
N ALA A 76 -8.97 9.17 -3.44
CA ALA A 76 -7.61 9.40 -3.89
C ALA A 76 -7.54 9.86 -5.35
N ALA A 77 -8.33 9.25 -6.23
CA ALA A 77 -8.48 9.67 -7.63
C ALA A 77 -9.03 11.09 -7.76
N SER A 78 -10.03 11.45 -6.93
CA SER A 78 -10.53 12.83 -6.85
C SER A 78 -9.44 13.80 -6.40
N TRP A 79 -8.67 13.47 -5.36
CA TRP A 79 -7.55 14.31 -4.91
C TRP A 79 -6.51 14.51 -6.01
N MET A 80 -6.12 13.45 -6.72
CA MET A 80 -5.14 13.49 -7.81
C MET A 80 -5.55 14.45 -8.92
N LYS A 81 -6.84 14.50 -9.30
CA LYS A 81 -7.36 15.44 -10.32
C LYS A 81 -7.15 16.91 -9.96
N HIS A 82 -7.07 17.23 -8.67
CA HIS A 82 -6.85 18.59 -8.18
C HIS A 82 -5.37 18.93 -7.99
N GLN A 83 -4.48 17.94 -8.04
CA GLN A 83 -3.06 18.19 -7.89
C GLN A 83 -2.44 18.72 -9.18
N ARG A 84 -1.49 19.64 -9.03
CA ARG A 84 -0.70 20.19 -10.13
C ARG A 84 0.78 20.04 -9.80
N ASN A 85 1.58 19.86 -10.84
CA ASN A 85 3.04 19.78 -10.73
C ASN A 85 3.51 18.68 -9.76
N ILE A 86 2.78 17.57 -9.69
CA ILE A 86 3.23 16.38 -8.98
C ILE A 86 3.39 15.22 -9.96
N ASN A 87 4.40 14.39 -9.72
CA ASN A 87 4.59 13.11 -10.38
C ASN A 87 4.26 12.00 -9.37
N ILE A 88 3.26 11.17 -9.65
CA ILE A 88 2.99 10.01 -8.80
C ILE A 88 4.08 8.97 -9.03
N THR A 89 4.77 8.57 -7.97
CA THR A 89 5.88 7.61 -8.03
C THR A 89 5.52 6.26 -7.45
N ASN A 90 4.56 6.21 -6.53
CA ASN A 90 4.07 4.96 -5.97
C ASN A 90 2.65 5.10 -5.43
N MET A 91 1.90 4.00 -5.42
CA MET A 91 0.62 3.85 -4.74
C MET A 91 0.66 2.52 -3.99
N GLN A 92 0.28 2.52 -2.71
CA GLN A 92 0.39 1.34 -1.87
C GLN A 92 -0.75 1.24 -0.87
N SER A 93 -1.26 0.02 -0.69
CA SER A 93 -2.19 -0.35 0.38
C SER A 93 -1.41 -0.66 1.65
N ILE A 94 -1.74 -0.02 2.77
CA ILE A 94 -1.03 -0.21 4.04
C ILE A 94 -2.02 -0.52 5.15
N ASP A 95 -1.80 -1.65 5.84
CA ASP A 95 -2.59 -2.04 7.00
C ASP A 95 -2.03 -1.39 8.27
N TYR A 96 -2.84 -0.53 8.90
CA TYR A 96 -2.51 0.10 10.17
C TYR A 96 -3.25 -0.58 11.31
N LYS A 97 -2.50 -0.97 12.35
CA LYS A 97 -3.08 -1.45 13.59
C LYS A 97 -3.85 -0.33 14.30
N MET A 98 -5.13 -0.56 14.55
CA MET A 98 -5.98 0.32 15.34
C MET A 98 -5.65 0.18 16.84
N LYS A 99 -5.61 1.31 17.56
CA LYS A 99 -5.43 1.32 19.02
C LYS A 99 -6.74 1.08 19.75
N ASN A 100 -7.81 1.73 19.26
CA ASN A 100 -9.15 1.70 19.84
C ASN A 100 -10.14 1.18 18.80
N ASP A 101 -11.16 0.47 19.29
CA ASP A 101 -12.08 -0.32 18.47
C ASP A 101 -12.99 0.51 17.55
N PHE A 102 -13.20 1.79 17.89
CA PHE A 102 -14.29 2.59 17.34
C PHE A 102 -13.83 3.89 16.68
N ASP A 103 -12.59 4.31 16.90
CA ASP A 103 -12.13 5.63 16.50
C ASP A 103 -11.01 5.58 15.48
N ALA A 104 -11.37 5.72 14.21
CA ALA A 104 -10.43 5.89 13.11
C ALA A 104 -9.85 7.30 13.03
N SER A 105 -10.40 8.29 13.75
CA SER A 105 -9.85 9.65 13.79
C SER A 105 -8.50 9.71 14.51
N GLU A 106 -8.22 8.75 15.39
CA GLU A 106 -6.94 8.60 16.07
C GLU A 106 -5.91 7.76 15.27
N LEU A 107 -6.21 7.41 14.02
CA LEU A 107 -5.29 6.61 13.21
C LEU A 107 -4.04 7.42 12.85
N ASP A 108 -2.94 7.15 13.55
CA ASP A 108 -1.63 7.69 13.22
C ASP A 108 -1.03 6.95 12.02
N THR A 109 -1.27 7.48 10.82
CA THR A 109 -0.72 6.94 9.57
C THR A 109 0.79 7.16 9.44
N GLN A 110 1.40 8.00 10.28
CA GLN A 110 2.85 8.23 10.27
C GLN A 110 3.59 7.28 11.21
N ARG A 111 2.85 6.47 11.99
CA ARG A 111 3.42 5.46 12.87
C ARG A 111 4.15 4.39 12.07
N SER A 112 5.45 4.27 12.32
CA SER A 112 6.32 3.29 11.66
C SER A 112 6.55 2.00 12.44
N PHE A 113 6.14 1.94 13.71
CA PHE A 113 6.38 0.80 14.58
C PHE A 113 5.18 0.46 15.45
N PHE A 114 4.78 -0.81 15.50
CA PHE A 114 3.80 -1.31 16.45
C PHE A 114 4.05 -2.76 16.82
N VAL A 115 3.50 -3.16 17.97
CA VAL A 115 3.57 -4.53 18.49
C VAL A 115 2.16 -5.10 18.55
N GLU A 116 2.03 -6.32 18.09
CA GLU A 116 0.84 -7.14 18.18
C GLU A 116 0.96 -8.11 19.34
N SER A 117 -0.12 -8.22 20.11
CA SER A 117 -0.20 -9.25 21.13
C SER A 117 -0.88 -10.45 20.52
N GLY A 118 -0.24 -11.62 20.61
CA GLY A 118 -0.83 -12.85 20.09
C GLY A 118 -2.04 -13.38 20.85
N ARG A 119 -2.36 -12.77 22.00
CA ARG A 119 -3.47 -13.19 22.88
C ARG A 119 -4.75 -12.40 22.67
N TYR A 120 -4.67 -11.19 22.11
CA TYR A 120 -5.81 -10.29 21.99
C TYR A 120 -6.22 -10.12 20.55
N THR A 121 -7.48 -9.74 20.36
CA THR A 121 -7.97 -9.33 19.05
C THR A 121 -7.17 -8.13 18.57
N THR A 122 -6.54 -8.22 17.40
CA THR A 122 -5.95 -7.06 16.73
C THR A 122 -6.84 -6.64 15.57
N LYS A 123 -6.95 -5.33 15.36
CA LYS A 123 -7.79 -4.72 14.33
C LYS A 123 -6.92 -3.88 13.42
N TYR A 124 -7.22 -3.91 12.14
CA TYR A 124 -6.46 -3.25 11.11
C TYR A 124 -7.39 -2.44 10.23
N LEU A 125 -6.92 -1.24 9.90
CA LEU A 125 -7.53 -0.42 8.88
C LEU A 125 -6.53 -0.25 7.74
N ARG A 126 -6.93 -0.70 6.55
CA ARG A 126 -6.20 -0.56 5.30
C ARG A 126 -6.44 0.82 4.73
N ILE A 127 -5.37 1.57 4.59
CA ILE A 127 -5.38 2.87 3.92
C ILE A 127 -4.76 2.74 2.53
N LEU A 128 -4.97 3.74 1.69
CA LEU A 128 -4.20 3.94 0.47
C LEU A 128 -3.21 5.09 0.68
N ARG A 129 -1.92 4.84 0.46
CA ARG A 129 -0.87 5.86 0.44
C ARG A 129 -0.42 6.12 -0.99
N ILE A 130 -0.40 7.39 -1.38
CA ILE A 130 0.19 7.84 -2.64
C ILE A 130 1.50 8.56 -2.35
N CYS A 131 2.60 8.11 -2.93
CA CYS A 131 3.87 8.82 -2.92
C CYS A 131 4.02 9.61 -4.23
N PHE A 132 4.56 10.82 -4.14
CA PHE A 132 4.74 11.69 -5.28
C PHE A 132 6.00 12.54 -5.16
N THR A 133 6.47 13.08 -6.29
CA THR A 133 7.51 14.11 -6.33
C THR A 133 6.99 15.44 -6.89
N ARG A 134 7.62 16.54 -6.51
CA ARG A 134 7.32 17.90 -6.98
C ARG A 134 8.62 18.68 -7.24
N SER A 135 8.75 19.35 -8.37
CA SER A 135 9.95 20.14 -8.68
C SER A 135 10.09 21.41 -7.81
N PHE A 136 11.29 21.72 -7.34
CA PHE A 136 11.58 22.92 -6.53
C PHE A 136 11.51 24.25 -7.30
N LYS A 137 11.43 24.23 -8.64
CA LYS A 137 11.61 25.42 -9.51
C LYS A 137 10.60 26.56 -9.27
N GLN A 138 9.52 26.35 -8.53
CA GLN A 138 8.46 27.35 -8.35
C GLN A 138 8.61 28.30 -7.14
N HIS A 139 9.48 28.02 -6.17
CA HIS A 139 9.53 28.88 -4.97
C HIS A 139 10.45 30.10 -5.06
N GLN A 140 11.42 30.12 -5.99
CA GLN A 140 12.40 31.22 -6.06
C GLN A 140 11.91 32.47 -6.82
N SER A 141 10.91 32.35 -7.69
CA SER A 141 10.42 33.47 -8.51
C SER A 141 9.33 34.32 -7.85
N GLN A 142 8.92 34.02 -6.62
CA GLN A 142 7.91 34.81 -5.87
C GLN A 142 8.43 35.49 -4.60
N GLN A 143 9.74 35.55 -4.36
CA GLN A 143 10.23 36.54 -3.41
C GLN A 143 10.26 37.91 -4.12
N PRO A 144 9.33 38.85 -3.82
CA PRO A 144 9.50 40.22 -4.30
C PRO A 144 10.87 40.67 -3.81
N ALA A 145 11.65 41.27 -4.70
CA ALA A 145 12.90 41.92 -4.37
C ALA A 145 12.60 42.97 -3.28
N LYS A 146 12.64 42.55 -2.01
CA LYS A 146 12.67 43.46 -0.89
C LYS A 146 13.97 44.21 -1.08
N GLN A 147 13.83 45.46 -1.53
CA GLN A 147 14.87 46.45 -1.66
C GLN A 147 15.83 46.26 -0.49
N GLN A 148 17.07 45.90 -0.82
CA GLN A 148 18.19 45.97 0.10
C GLN A 148 18.35 47.44 0.50
N HIS A 149 17.55 47.86 1.49
CA HIS A 149 17.80 49.10 2.19
C HIS A 149 19.03 48.83 3.06
N ARG A 150 20.09 49.52 2.67
CA ARG A 150 21.46 49.37 3.12
C ARG A 150 21.61 50.02 4.48
N ASP A 151 21.12 49.38 5.54
CA ASP A 151 21.35 49.83 6.90
C ASP A 151 22.49 49.05 7.58
N LYS A 152 23.35 49.85 8.21
CA LYS A 152 24.68 49.55 8.74
C LYS A 152 24.71 48.34 9.70
N PRO A 153 25.86 47.64 9.81
CA PRO A 153 26.00 46.55 10.75
C PRO A 153 26.05 47.07 12.20
N PRO A 154 25.26 46.52 13.13
CA PRO A 154 25.59 46.60 14.53
C PRO A 154 26.63 45.53 14.86
N THR A 155 27.80 46.00 15.27
CA THR A 155 28.77 45.24 16.04
C THR A 155 28.07 44.64 17.25
N LEU A 156 28.09 43.31 17.43
CA LEU A 156 28.19 42.71 18.76
C LEU A 156 28.55 41.22 18.71
N GLN A 157 29.49 40.92 19.58
CA GLN A 157 30.08 39.64 19.93
C GLN A 157 29.04 38.69 20.54
N HIS A 158 29.09 37.40 20.21
CA HIS A 158 29.14 36.32 21.20
C HIS A 158 29.46 34.97 20.54
N GLN A 159 30.49 34.31 21.06
CA GLN A 159 30.89 32.95 20.73
C GLN A 159 29.90 31.96 21.37
N HIS A 160 29.31 31.08 20.55
CA HIS A 160 28.78 29.80 21.04
C HIS A 160 29.28 28.68 20.12
N THR A 161 30.04 27.78 20.73
CA THR A 161 30.61 26.56 20.19
C THR A 161 29.51 25.57 19.80
N PHE A 162 29.45 25.20 18.52
CA PHE A 162 28.69 24.05 18.02
C PHE A 162 29.59 22.79 17.93
N PRO A 163 29.05 21.58 18.18
CA PRO A 163 29.86 20.38 18.35
C PRO A 163 30.36 19.76 17.05
N GLN A 164 31.62 19.31 17.10
CA GLN A 164 32.52 18.71 16.10
C GLN A 164 32.00 17.53 15.24
N ARG A 165 30.73 17.10 15.32
CA ARG A 165 30.26 15.89 14.63
C ARG A 165 30.01 16.04 13.13
N GLN A 166 29.76 17.25 12.62
CA GLN A 166 29.54 17.43 11.17
C GLN A 166 30.85 17.33 10.36
N HIS A 167 32.00 17.64 10.96
CA HIS A 167 33.27 17.62 10.24
C HIS A 167 33.74 16.20 9.89
N GLN A 168 33.36 15.20 10.69
CA GLN A 168 33.75 13.81 10.47
C GLN A 168 32.96 13.14 9.33
N MET A 169 31.72 13.56 9.05
CA MET A 169 30.94 13.04 7.91
C MET A 169 31.43 13.60 6.56
N LEU A 170 31.79 14.89 6.49
CA LEU A 170 32.34 15.49 5.27
C LEU A 170 33.71 14.88 4.89
N GLN A 171 34.57 14.57 5.87
CA GLN A 171 35.86 13.93 5.58
C GLN A 171 35.71 12.50 5.03
N ARG A 172 34.66 11.77 5.43
CA ARG A 172 34.38 10.42 4.92
C ARG A 172 33.88 10.45 3.48
N GLN A 173 33.06 11.43 3.11
CA GLN A 173 32.63 11.63 1.71
C GLN A 173 33.80 11.98 0.78
N ASN A 174 34.73 12.83 1.23
CA ASN A 174 35.89 13.21 0.42
C ASN A 174 36.89 12.04 0.21
N SER A 175 36.99 11.10 1.16
CA SER A 175 37.86 9.93 1.03
C SER A 175 37.36 8.90 0.00
N LEU A 176 36.06 8.90 -0.34
CA LEU A 176 35.50 8.00 -1.35
C LEU A 176 35.63 8.56 -2.78
N GLN A 177 35.88 9.86 -2.94
CA GLN A 177 36.06 10.50 -4.24
C GLN A 177 37.49 10.39 -4.80
N SER A 178 38.49 10.03 -3.98
CA SER A 178 39.89 9.93 -4.42
C SER A 178 40.28 8.58 -5.04
N LEU A 179 39.38 7.59 -5.11
CA LEU A 179 39.66 6.24 -5.64
C LEU A 179 39.09 5.98 -7.05
N SER A 180 38.43 6.95 -7.68
CA SER A 180 37.89 6.82 -9.03
C SER A 180 38.71 7.60 -10.07
N GLY A 181 39.85 7.04 -10.51
CA GLY A 181 40.66 7.59 -11.60
C GLY A 181 40.08 7.40 -13.01
N LEU A 182 38.76 7.21 -13.13
CA LEU A 182 38.07 7.12 -14.40
C LEU A 182 37.39 8.46 -14.67
N GLN A 183 37.85 9.18 -15.69
CA GLN A 183 37.13 10.35 -16.19
C GLN A 183 35.70 9.92 -16.54
N PRO A 184 34.67 10.51 -15.91
CA PRO A 184 33.30 10.17 -16.24
C PRO A 184 33.06 10.56 -17.71
N PRO A 185 32.39 9.68 -18.49
CA PRO A 185 32.01 10.02 -19.86
C PRO A 185 31.25 11.33 -19.88
N THR A 186 31.68 12.27 -20.73
CA THR A 186 30.98 13.53 -20.96
C THR A 186 29.69 13.24 -21.73
N TYR A 187 28.63 12.94 -20.99
CA TYR A 187 27.28 12.85 -21.53
C TYR A 187 26.73 14.26 -21.79
N ASN A 188 26.92 14.74 -23.03
CA ASN A 188 26.19 15.89 -23.56
C ASN A 188 24.76 15.45 -23.94
N HIS A 189 23.95 15.07 -22.97
CA HIS A 189 22.51 15.07 -23.14
C HIS A 189 21.99 16.41 -22.61
N SER A 190 21.57 17.28 -23.52
CA SER A 190 20.68 18.40 -23.19
C SER A 190 19.43 17.79 -22.54
N ILE A 191 19.39 17.77 -21.21
CA ILE A 191 18.19 17.35 -20.47
C ILE A 191 17.17 18.45 -20.73
N GLU A 192 16.36 18.30 -21.77
CA GLU A 192 15.15 19.09 -21.93
C GLU A 192 14.40 19.02 -20.60
N ALA A 193 14.09 20.19 -20.04
CA ALA A 193 13.37 20.25 -18.79
C ALA A 193 12.11 19.38 -18.93
N PRO A 194 11.85 18.45 -17.98
CA PRO A 194 10.75 17.52 -18.11
C PRO A 194 9.48 18.31 -18.38
N ASN A 195 8.89 18.07 -19.56
CA ASN A 195 7.62 18.66 -19.95
C ASN A 195 6.65 18.45 -18.79
N ASN A 196 6.06 19.54 -18.33
CA ASN A 196 5.19 19.52 -17.16
C ASN A 196 4.14 18.43 -17.38
N PRO A 197 4.08 17.38 -16.53
CA PRO A 197 3.23 16.23 -16.77
C PRO A 197 1.79 16.70 -16.92
N ALA A 198 1.11 16.22 -17.96
CA ALA A 198 -0.30 16.49 -18.13
C ALA A 198 -1.06 16.04 -16.86
N PRO A 199 -2.12 16.76 -16.44
CA PRO A 199 -2.93 16.35 -15.31
C PRO A 199 -3.40 14.90 -15.48
N ILE A 200 -3.34 14.11 -14.42
CA ILE A 200 -3.90 12.75 -14.43
C ILE A 200 -5.42 12.90 -14.52
N THR A 201 -5.96 12.64 -15.70
CA THR A 201 -7.39 12.79 -15.99
C THR A 201 -8.21 11.66 -15.39
N GLU A 202 -7.66 10.44 -15.40
CA GLU A 202 -8.33 9.24 -14.89
C GLU A 202 -7.30 8.26 -14.33
N CYS A 203 -7.55 7.80 -13.11
CA CYS A 203 -6.77 6.76 -12.44
C CYS A 203 -7.73 5.63 -12.08
N ARG A 204 -7.31 4.39 -12.33
CA ARG A 204 -8.05 3.16 -12.06
C ARG A 204 -7.12 2.15 -11.41
N TYR A 205 -7.67 1.11 -10.80
CA TYR A 205 -6.88 -0.05 -10.40
C TYR A 205 -7.52 -1.35 -10.85
N VAL A 206 -6.71 -2.40 -10.93
CA VAL A 206 -7.13 -3.76 -11.23
C VAL A 206 -6.42 -4.70 -10.27
N THR A 207 -7.16 -5.63 -9.66
CA THR A 207 -6.60 -6.64 -8.77
C THR A 207 -6.66 -8.02 -9.40
N PHE A 208 -5.53 -8.72 -9.37
CA PHE A 208 -5.36 -10.10 -9.80
C PHE A 208 -5.21 -10.97 -8.56
N GLU A 209 -6.24 -11.75 -8.26
CA GLU A 209 -6.21 -12.74 -7.20
C GLU A 209 -5.55 -14.03 -7.69
N PRO A 210 -4.81 -14.75 -6.83
CA PRO A 210 -4.28 -16.05 -7.19
C PRO A 210 -5.42 -17.08 -7.36
N MET A 211 -5.40 -17.83 -8.46
CA MET A 211 -6.33 -18.93 -8.69
C MET A 211 -6.10 -20.06 -7.70
N MET A 212 -7.16 -20.55 -7.05
CA MET A 212 -7.07 -21.74 -6.21
C MET A 212 -7.00 -23.00 -7.10
N LEU A 213 -5.90 -23.73 -7.00
CA LEU A 213 -5.65 -24.97 -7.75
C LEU A 213 -6.27 -26.20 -7.06
N SER A 214 -6.37 -26.17 -5.73
CA SER A 214 -7.02 -27.21 -4.93
C SER A 214 -7.57 -26.61 -3.64
N SER A 215 -8.73 -27.08 -3.17
CA SER A 215 -9.28 -26.65 -1.87
C SER A 215 -8.58 -27.27 -0.68
N GLY A 216 -7.79 -28.32 -0.88
CA GLY A 216 -7.26 -29.15 0.21
C GLY A 216 -8.30 -30.09 0.86
N GLY A 217 -9.59 -29.96 0.54
CA GLY A 217 -10.66 -30.76 1.15
C GLY A 217 -10.90 -30.40 2.62
N ILE A 218 -11.38 -31.36 3.42
CA ILE A 218 -11.75 -31.14 4.84
C ILE A 218 -10.53 -30.89 5.73
N ILE A 219 -9.37 -31.45 5.38
CA ILE A 219 -8.18 -31.50 6.24
C ILE A 219 -6.98 -30.77 5.60
N GLY A 220 -6.97 -30.58 4.28
CA GLY A 220 -5.84 -30.01 3.58
C GLY A 220 -5.86 -28.49 3.50
N ILE A 221 -4.67 -27.92 3.36
CA ILE A 221 -4.49 -26.50 3.09
C ILE A 221 -4.82 -26.27 1.60
N PRO A 222 -5.62 -25.25 1.26
CA PRO A 222 -5.86 -24.90 -0.14
C PRO A 222 -4.55 -24.54 -0.85
N LEU A 223 -4.39 -25.01 -2.07
CA LEU A 223 -3.26 -24.71 -2.93
C LEU A 223 -3.67 -23.62 -3.91
N PHE A 224 -2.81 -22.61 -4.07
CA PHE A 224 -3.00 -21.49 -4.96
C PHE A 224 -1.92 -21.46 -6.04
N GLU A 225 -2.20 -20.78 -7.15
CA GLU A 225 -1.18 -20.44 -8.15
C GLU A 225 -0.04 -19.67 -7.48
N ARG A 226 1.18 -19.84 -7.99
CA ARG A 226 2.34 -19.10 -7.49
C ARG A 226 2.23 -17.63 -7.86
N LEU A 227 2.93 -16.77 -7.12
CA LEU A 227 2.92 -15.32 -7.39
C LEU A 227 3.40 -14.99 -8.81
N SER A 228 4.38 -15.75 -9.32
CA SER A 228 4.90 -15.62 -10.69
C SER A 228 3.86 -15.98 -11.75
N GLU A 229 2.94 -16.90 -11.46
CA GLU A 229 1.82 -17.26 -12.35
C GLU A 229 0.76 -16.16 -12.36
N THR A 230 0.41 -15.62 -11.18
CA THR A 230 -0.46 -14.43 -11.05
C THR A 230 0.11 -13.25 -11.83
N MET A 231 1.41 -12.99 -11.67
CA MET A 231 2.11 -11.90 -12.37
C MET A 231 2.09 -12.10 -13.87
N LYS A 232 2.32 -13.34 -14.35
CA LYS A 232 2.24 -13.66 -15.78
C LYS A 232 0.86 -13.36 -16.35
N ARG A 233 -0.23 -13.68 -15.62
CA ARG A 233 -1.59 -13.31 -16.05
C ARG A 233 -1.80 -11.80 -16.09
N ALA A 234 -1.33 -11.08 -15.07
CA ALA A 234 -1.39 -9.62 -15.01
C ALA A 234 -0.66 -8.97 -16.19
N MET A 235 0.55 -9.44 -16.52
CA MET A 235 1.34 -8.97 -17.67
C MET A 235 0.67 -9.30 -19.02
N LEU A 236 0.14 -10.51 -19.17
CA LEU A 236 -0.57 -10.90 -20.39
C LEU A 236 -1.83 -10.06 -20.61
N TRP A 237 -2.54 -9.69 -19.54
CA TRP A 237 -3.67 -8.78 -19.63
C TRP A 237 -3.21 -7.37 -20.02
N LEU A 238 -2.20 -6.80 -19.34
CA LEU A 238 -1.64 -5.49 -19.68
C LEU A 238 -1.21 -5.39 -21.15
N ASN A 239 -0.60 -6.44 -21.70
CA ASN A 239 -0.15 -6.49 -23.10
C ASN A 239 -1.29 -6.56 -24.13
N ARG A 240 -2.52 -6.83 -23.69
CA ARG A 240 -3.73 -6.87 -24.55
C ARG A 240 -4.58 -5.61 -24.44
N THR A 241 -4.36 -4.81 -23.41
CA THR A 241 -5.07 -3.54 -23.20
C THR A 241 -4.60 -2.49 -24.22
N ASN A 242 -5.41 -1.45 -24.42
CA ASN A 242 -5.07 -0.33 -25.29
C ASN A 242 -3.71 0.30 -24.97
N SER A 243 -3.07 0.84 -26.02
CA SER A 243 -1.78 1.51 -25.94
C SER A 243 -1.79 2.82 -25.14
N ASP A 244 -2.96 3.38 -24.83
CA ASP A 244 -3.11 4.57 -23.99
C ASP A 244 -3.02 4.24 -22.49
N VAL A 245 -3.16 2.96 -22.11
CA VAL A 245 -3.04 2.54 -20.71
C VAL A 245 -1.59 2.60 -20.25
N LYS A 246 -1.36 3.32 -19.15
CA LYS A 246 -0.05 3.44 -18.52
C LYS A 246 -0.09 2.92 -17.10
N LEU A 247 0.82 2.01 -16.77
CA LEU A 247 1.04 1.53 -15.42
C LEU A 247 1.74 2.63 -14.60
N ILE A 248 1.10 3.06 -13.51
CA ILE A 248 1.65 4.01 -12.54
C ILE A 248 2.47 3.26 -11.50
N SER A 249 1.88 2.23 -10.90
CA SER A 249 2.49 1.40 -9.87
C SER A 249 1.86 0.02 -9.87
N ALA A 250 2.60 -0.97 -9.37
CA ALA A 250 2.11 -2.29 -9.07
C ALA A 250 2.54 -2.66 -7.65
N GLU A 251 1.65 -3.30 -6.90
CA GLU A 251 1.96 -3.80 -5.57
C GLU A 251 1.45 -5.21 -5.36
N THR A 252 2.02 -5.88 -4.36
CA THR A 252 1.49 -7.13 -3.83
C THR A 252 0.80 -6.83 -2.51
N VAL A 253 -0.50 -7.13 -2.43
CA VAL A 253 -1.33 -6.82 -1.27
C VAL A 253 -1.61 -8.12 -0.50
N PRO A 254 -1.26 -8.19 0.80
CA PRO A 254 -1.65 -9.32 1.63
C PRO A 254 -3.15 -9.26 1.92
N VAL A 255 -3.89 -10.33 1.70
CA VAL A 255 -5.33 -10.43 1.93
C VAL A 255 -5.59 -11.61 2.83
N ARG A 256 -6.27 -11.40 3.96
CA ARG A 256 -6.69 -12.50 4.82
C ARG A 256 -7.77 -13.30 4.13
N MET A 257 -7.62 -14.61 4.02
CA MET A 257 -8.67 -15.50 3.51
C MET A 257 -9.85 -15.60 4.48
N PHE A 258 -9.56 -15.51 5.78
CA PHE A 258 -10.55 -15.58 6.84
C PHE A 258 -10.25 -14.46 7.84
N SER A 259 -11.21 -13.57 8.03
CA SER A 259 -11.14 -12.48 9.01
C SER A 259 -12.46 -12.46 9.77
N GLY A 260 -12.52 -13.17 10.90
CA GLY A 260 -13.79 -13.42 11.60
C GLY A 260 -14.70 -14.36 10.80
N ASN A 261 -16.02 -14.06 10.79
CA ASN A 261 -17.04 -14.84 10.08
C ASN A 261 -17.17 -14.46 8.58
N GLN A 262 -16.22 -13.71 8.01
CA GLN A 262 -16.27 -13.26 6.62
C GLN A 262 -15.16 -13.91 5.80
N TYR A 263 -15.53 -14.37 4.60
CA TYR A 263 -14.57 -14.76 3.56
C TYR A 263 -13.81 -13.53 3.10
N GLY A 264 -12.50 -13.68 2.97
CA GLY A 264 -11.56 -12.66 2.56
C GLY A 264 -11.99 -11.97 1.27
N ASN A 265 -12.25 -10.67 1.36
CA ASN A 265 -12.47 -9.82 0.20
C ASN A 265 -11.33 -8.78 0.17
N HIS A 266 -10.59 -8.73 -0.94
CA HIS A 266 -9.45 -7.81 -1.12
C HIS A 266 -9.85 -6.33 -1.15
N GLU A 267 -11.15 -6.05 -1.27
CA GLU A 267 -11.77 -4.73 -1.20
C GLU A 267 -12.16 -4.32 0.23
N VAL A 268 -12.07 -5.22 1.21
CA VAL A 268 -12.32 -4.86 2.61
C VAL A 268 -11.15 -4.06 3.16
N THR A 269 -11.47 -2.93 3.77
CA THR A 269 -10.46 -2.08 4.42
C THR A 269 -10.32 -2.35 5.91
N TYR A 270 -11.35 -2.87 6.56
CA TYR A 270 -11.33 -3.21 7.97
C TYR A 270 -11.22 -4.71 8.18
N THR A 271 -10.13 -5.17 8.78
CA THR A 271 -9.96 -6.58 9.13
C THR A 271 -9.58 -6.74 10.59
N TRP A 272 -9.83 -7.91 11.15
CA TRP A 272 -9.49 -8.21 12.53
C TRP A 272 -9.14 -9.67 12.69
N ASN A 273 -8.26 -9.96 13.63
CA ASN A 273 -7.84 -11.32 13.97
C ASN A 273 -8.17 -11.60 15.43
N ARG A 274 -8.66 -12.80 15.73
CA ARG A 274 -8.67 -13.29 17.11
C ARG A 274 -7.27 -13.78 17.44
N GLY A 275 -6.78 -13.45 18.63
CA GLY A 275 -5.57 -14.06 19.15
C GLY A 275 -5.66 -15.59 19.10
N GLU A 276 -4.50 -16.24 19.03
CA GLU A 276 -4.35 -17.70 19.10
C GLU A 276 -4.93 -18.53 17.92
N GLN A 277 -5.62 -17.91 16.96
CA GLN A 277 -6.08 -18.59 15.74
C GLN A 277 -5.03 -18.59 14.63
N LYS A 278 -5.03 -19.62 13.78
CA LYS A 278 -4.20 -19.66 12.57
C LYS A 278 -4.77 -18.69 11.54
N GLU A 279 -3.91 -17.84 10.99
CA GLU A 279 -4.29 -16.94 9.91
C GLU A 279 -3.80 -17.47 8.56
N PHE A 280 -4.67 -17.42 7.57
CA PHE A 280 -4.35 -17.75 6.18
C PHE A 280 -4.37 -16.47 5.36
N TRP A 281 -3.28 -16.25 4.63
CA TRP A 281 -3.09 -15.06 3.83
C TRP A 281 -2.87 -15.42 2.37
N LEU A 282 -3.36 -14.56 1.48
CA LEU A 282 -3.11 -14.56 0.05
C LEU A 282 -2.39 -13.29 -0.36
N LEU A 283 -1.48 -13.40 -1.31
CA LEU A 283 -0.87 -12.27 -1.98
C LEU A 283 -1.64 -12.04 -3.29
N VAL A 284 -2.35 -10.93 -3.38
CA VAL A 284 -2.96 -10.47 -4.64
C VAL A 284 -2.06 -9.43 -5.29
N ILE A 285 -2.09 -9.32 -6.61
CA ILE A 285 -1.38 -8.28 -7.35
C ILE A 285 -2.35 -7.15 -7.66
N ARG A 286 -2.05 -5.92 -7.27
CA ARG A 286 -2.85 -4.74 -7.60
C ARG A 286 -2.06 -3.82 -8.52
N LEU A 287 -2.64 -3.47 -9.65
CA LEU A 287 -2.08 -2.56 -10.64
C LEU A 287 -2.83 -1.24 -10.58
N TYR A 288 -2.09 -0.13 -10.56
CA TYR A 288 -2.61 1.23 -10.62
C TYR A 288 -2.32 1.82 -11.99
N LEU A 289 -3.35 2.29 -12.69
CA LEU A 289 -3.33 2.56 -14.12
C LEU A 289 -3.90 3.95 -14.42
N THR A 290 -3.41 4.58 -15.49
CA THR A 290 -4.11 5.69 -16.18
C THR A 290 -4.50 5.27 -17.59
N GLY A 291 -5.44 5.97 -18.21
CA GLY A 291 -5.92 5.69 -19.56
C GLY A 291 -7.22 4.88 -19.60
N THR A 292 -7.68 4.59 -20.82
CA THR A 292 -8.98 3.95 -21.05
C THR A 292 -8.84 2.44 -21.02
N ILE A 293 -9.41 1.79 -20.01
CA ILE A 293 -9.50 0.34 -19.95
C ILE A 293 -10.77 -0.10 -20.66
N ASP A 294 -10.62 -0.81 -21.76
CA ASP A 294 -11.70 -1.39 -22.58
C ASP A 294 -11.81 -2.91 -22.45
N VAL A 295 -10.70 -3.58 -22.08
CA VAL A 295 -10.65 -5.01 -21.83
C VAL A 295 -10.73 -5.27 -20.33
N ALA A 296 -11.80 -5.91 -19.88
CA ALA A 296 -11.91 -6.36 -18.50
C ALA A 296 -10.76 -7.34 -18.16
N PRO A 297 -10.23 -7.32 -16.93
CA PRO A 297 -9.33 -8.37 -16.47
C PRO A 297 -10.00 -9.74 -16.65
N PRO A 298 -9.24 -10.79 -16.99
CA PRO A 298 -9.82 -12.12 -17.05
C PRO A 298 -10.44 -12.46 -15.70
N ASP A 299 -11.70 -12.89 -15.72
CA ASP A 299 -12.36 -13.37 -14.51
C ASP A 299 -11.47 -14.40 -13.83
N VAL A 300 -11.34 -14.30 -12.50
CA VAL A 300 -10.74 -15.37 -11.72
C VAL A 300 -11.62 -16.58 -11.97
N ILE A 301 -11.10 -17.59 -12.67
CA ILE A 301 -11.80 -18.86 -12.86
C ILE A 301 -11.88 -19.49 -11.47
N MET A 302 -12.95 -19.17 -10.75
CA MET A 302 -13.26 -19.78 -9.47
C MET A 302 -13.48 -21.27 -9.74
N PRO A 303 -12.78 -22.15 -9.01
CA PRO A 303 -13.02 -23.58 -9.14
C PRO A 303 -14.52 -23.87 -8.95
N PRO A 304 -15.13 -24.76 -9.76
CA PRO A 304 -16.58 -24.99 -9.74
C PRO A 304 -17.17 -25.29 -8.37
N PHE A 305 -16.38 -25.82 -7.43
CA PHE A 305 -16.81 -26.13 -6.06
C PHE A 305 -16.96 -24.88 -5.16
N LEU A 306 -16.36 -23.75 -5.51
CA LEU A 306 -16.61 -22.45 -4.86
C LEU A 306 -17.80 -21.71 -5.46
N ASN A 307 -18.24 -22.08 -6.66
CA ASN A 307 -19.52 -21.65 -7.23
C ASN A 307 -20.70 -22.35 -6.53
N LYS A 308 -20.70 -22.41 -5.20
CA LYS A 308 -21.94 -22.57 -4.45
C LYS A 308 -22.73 -21.30 -4.71
N LYS A 309 -23.51 -21.30 -5.80
CA LYS A 309 -24.56 -20.31 -6.02
C LYS A 309 -25.28 -20.19 -4.69
N HIS A 310 -25.20 -19.01 -4.07
CA HIS A 310 -26.19 -18.60 -3.11
C HIS A 310 -27.51 -18.58 -3.88
N HIS A 311 -28.14 -19.76 -4.01
CA HIS A 311 -29.56 -19.84 -4.21
C HIS A 311 -30.14 -19.27 -2.92
N ARG A 312 -30.18 -17.93 -2.85
CA ARG A 312 -31.19 -17.25 -2.07
C ARG A 312 -32.48 -17.80 -2.61
N HIS A 313 -33.03 -18.80 -1.92
CA HIS A 313 -34.44 -19.09 -2.00
C HIS A 313 -35.11 -17.75 -1.71
N HIS A 314 -35.59 -17.09 -2.77
CA HIS A 314 -36.67 -16.14 -2.64
C HIS A 314 -37.88 -16.96 -2.20
N GLY A 315 -37.89 -17.32 -0.92
CA GLY A 315 -39.04 -17.86 -0.25
C GLY A 315 -40.10 -16.78 -0.29
N SER A 316 -41.15 -17.02 -1.07
CA SER A 316 -42.43 -16.36 -0.87
C SER A 316 -42.77 -16.44 0.62
N VAL A 317 -43.10 -15.30 1.21
CA VAL A 317 -43.53 -15.14 2.59
C VAL A 317 -44.65 -16.16 2.89
N GLY A 318 -44.28 -17.26 3.51
CA GLY A 318 -45.16 -18.23 4.13
C GLY A 318 -44.93 -18.17 5.62
N SER A 319 -45.88 -17.58 6.34
CA SER A 319 -45.90 -17.57 7.80
C SER A 319 -45.99 -19.00 8.34
N GLY A 320 -44.96 -19.47 9.05
CA GLY A 320 -45.03 -20.75 9.73
C GLY A 320 -43.75 -21.20 10.39
N SER A 321 -43.72 -21.08 11.72
CA SER A 321 -42.97 -21.85 12.72
C SER A 321 -41.44 -21.91 12.68
N ASP A 322 -40.88 -21.52 13.81
CA ASP A 322 -39.52 -21.71 14.32
C ASP A 322 -38.82 -23.00 13.83
N GLU A 323 -37.77 -22.82 13.02
CA GLU A 323 -36.75 -23.84 12.81
C GLU A 323 -35.37 -23.21 13.07
N HIS A 324 -34.69 -23.75 14.09
CA HIS A 324 -33.34 -23.40 14.49
C HIS A 324 -32.35 -23.92 13.45
N ASP A 325 -31.89 -23.05 12.54
CA ASP A 325 -30.69 -23.33 11.73
C ASP A 325 -29.43 -23.12 12.59
N GLU A 326 -28.97 -24.21 13.21
CA GLU A 326 -27.60 -24.35 13.71
C GLU A 326 -26.63 -24.28 12.53
N CYS A 327 -26.09 -23.09 12.30
CA CYS A 327 -24.96 -22.89 11.41
C CYS A 327 -23.70 -23.45 12.11
N CYS A 328 -23.45 -24.75 11.96
CA CYS A 328 -22.19 -25.39 12.34
C CYS A 328 -21.04 -24.90 11.44
N CYS A 329 -20.48 -23.74 11.77
CA CYS A 329 -19.08 -23.45 11.52
C CYS A 329 -18.35 -23.52 12.87
N VAL A 330 -18.19 -24.75 13.38
CA VAL A 330 -17.23 -25.04 14.45
C VAL A 330 -15.95 -25.53 13.79
N MET A 331 -14.93 -24.68 13.81
CA MET A 331 -13.52 -25.08 13.86
C MET A 331 -12.84 -24.28 14.96
#